data_AF-A0A838LMT1-F1
#
_entry.id   AF-A0A838LMT1-F1
#
_cell.length_a   1.000
_cell.length_b   1.000
_cell.length_c   1.000
_cell.angle_alpha   90.00
_cell.angle_beta   90.00
_cell.angle_gamma   90.00
#
_symmetry.space_group_name_H-M   'P 1'
#
loop_
_entity.id
_entity.type
_entity.pdbx_description
1 polymer ?
#
loop_
_entity_poly.entity_id
_entity_poly.type
_entity_poly.pdbx_seq_one_letter_code
_entity_poly.pdbx_strand_id
1 'polypeptide(L)'
;MDAEYWSAVKDLRLGIADLLESLAPQEWDAPSLCAGWRVRDVAGHLAVVPVISVGRMLSVAPRAGFNPQRINTRVAVQEGSRRPEEIVALIRERADLRATSRLLDVRNSLFDLVVHGQDIARPLGREFDVPPDLTRRGLDRVWEMGWPFRARRRLAGLRLVATDTDWEVGDGEQVAGPAMALILLLTGRDEVAAPDLVGPGVGQLRRAS
;
A
#
# COMPACT_ATOMS: atom_id res chain seq x y z
N MET A 1 1.75 -1.97 -19.51
CA MET A 1 2.82 -1.76 -18.52
C MET A 1 4.12 -2.15 -19.21
N ASP A 2 5.06 -1.23 -19.24
CA ASP A 2 6.35 -1.36 -19.92
C ASP A 2 7.42 -1.99 -19.02
N ALA A 3 8.65 -2.06 -19.51
CA ALA A 3 9.79 -2.58 -18.77
C ALA A 3 10.16 -1.70 -17.55
N GLU A 4 9.97 -0.39 -17.65
CA GLU A 4 10.28 0.56 -16.58
C GLU A 4 9.37 0.34 -15.37
N TYR A 5 8.06 0.15 -15.59
CA TYR A 5 7.12 -0.18 -14.50
C TYR A 5 7.55 -1.44 -13.74
N TRP A 6 7.95 -2.49 -14.46
CA TRP A 6 8.35 -3.75 -13.82
C TRP A 6 9.73 -3.67 -13.16
N SER A 7 10.65 -2.85 -13.67
CA SER A 7 11.89 -2.52 -12.96
C SER A 7 11.58 -1.84 -11.64
N ALA A 8 10.73 -0.82 -11.64
CA ALA A 8 10.34 -0.12 -10.42
C ALA A 8 9.66 -1.04 -9.38
N VAL A 9 8.78 -1.93 -9.83
CA VAL A 9 8.16 -2.95 -8.96
C VAL A 9 9.20 -3.87 -8.33
N LYS A 10 10.20 -4.32 -9.11
CA LYS A 10 11.29 -5.15 -8.61
C LYS A 10 12.13 -4.39 -7.58
N ASP A 11 12.53 -3.16 -7.90
CA ASP A 11 13.37 -2.34 -7.04
C ASP A 11 12.68 -2.02 -5.71
N LEU A 12 11.38 -1.72 -5.72
CA LEU A 12 10.60 -1.52 -4.51
C LEU A 12 10.50 -2.80 -3.65
N ARG A 13 10.31 -3.98 -4.27
CA ARG A 13 10.30 -5.25 -3.52
C ARG A 13 11.65 -5.52 -2.86
N LEU A 14 12.75 -5.26 -3.56
CA LEU A 14 14.09 -5.42 -3.02
C LEU A 14 14.35 -4.41 -1.89
N GLY A 15 13.98 -3.14 -2.06
CA GLY A 15 14.11 -2.13 -1.02
C GLY A 15 13.28 -2.44 0.23
N ILE A 16 12.07 -2.99 0.08
CA ILE A 16 11.27 -3.46 1.22
C ILE A 16 11.94 -4.64 1.91
N ALA A 17 12.53 -5.58 1.14
CA ALA A 17 13.27 -6.70 1.71
C ALA A 17 14.50 -6.21 2.51
N ASP A 18 15.22 -5.20 2.01
CA ASP A 18 16.35 -4.57 2.71
C ASP A 18 15.90 -3.89 4.00
N LEU A 19 14.78 -3.15 3.97
CA LEU A 19 14.17 -2.55 5.16
C LEU A 19 13.83 -3.63 6.21
N LEU A 20 13.14 -4.69 5.80
CA LEU A 20 12.73 -5.80 6.66
C LEU A 20 13.92 -6.54 7.29
N GLU A 21 14.99 -6.76 6.54
CA GLU A 21 16.22 -7.39 7.02
C GLU A 21 16.94 -6.55 8.09
N SER A 22 16.77 -5.23 8.06
CA SER A 22 17.34 -4.30 9.06
C SER A 22 16.53 -4.19 10.36
N LEU A 23 15.37 -4.84 10.45
CA LEU A 23 14.49 -4.73 11.60
C LEU A 23 14.98 -5.59 12.77
N ALA A 24 14.91 -5.00 13.97
CA ALA A 24 15.06 -5.74 15.21
C ALA A 24 13.89 -6.74 15.39
N PRO A 25 14.09 -7.85 16.10
CA PRO A 25 13.05 -8.87 16.30
C PRO A 25 11.71 -8.33 16.83
N GLN A 26 11.74 -7.31 17.69
CA GLN A 26 10.54 -6.70 18.29
C GLN A 26 9.75 -5.85 17.28
N GLU A 27 10.43 -5.23 16.30
CA GLU A 27 9.79 -4.40 15.28
C GLU A 27 8.90 -5.23 14.34
N TRP A 28 9.22 -6.52 14.14
CA TRP A 28 8.38 -7.43 13.35
C TRP A 28 6.99 -7.67 13.94
N ASP A 29 6.83 -7.51 15.25
CA ASP A 29 5.55 -7.64 15.96
C ASP A 29 4.87 -6.30 16.26
N ALA A 30 5.50 -5.17 15.91
CA ALA A 30 4.91 -3.86 16.09
C ALA A 30 3.65 -3.67 15.21
N PRO A 31 2.67 -2.87 15.65
CA PRO A 31 1.54 -2.49 14.81
C PRO A 31 2.00 -1.79 13.52
N SER A 32 1.39 -2.13 12.39
CA SER A 32 1.57 -1.40 11.14
C SER A 32 0.46 -0.35 10.95
N LEU A 33 0.54 0.45 9.89
CA LEU A 33 -0.59 1.34 9.52
C LEU A 33 -1.80 0.58 8.94
N CYS A 34 -1.64 -0.70 8.57
CA CYS A 34 -2.77 -1.55 8.22
C CYS A 34 -3.50 -1.97 9.51
N ALA A 35 -4.71 -1.46 9.72
CA ALA A 35 -5.49 -1.74 10.93
C ALA A 35 -5.61 -3.26 11.21
N GLY A 36 -5.16 -3.67 12.40
CA GLY A 36 -5.16 -5.06 12.86
C GLY A 36 -4.03 -5.94 12.30
N TRP A 37 -3.07 -5.36 11.57
CA TRP A 37 -1.89 -6.05 11.08
C TRP A 37 -0.65 -5.57 11.82
N ARG A 38 0.28 -6.49 12.07
CA ARG A 38 1.65 -6.17 12.47
C ARG A 38 2.51 -5.98 11.22
N VAL A 39 3.73 -5.48 11.40
CA VAL A 39 4.73 -5.38 10.33
C VAL A 39 4.91 -6.71 9.58
N ARG A 40 5.01 -7.83 10.31
CA ARG A 40 5.14 -9.16 9.69
C ARG A 40 3.95 -9.57 8.83
N ASP A 41 2.74 -9.13 9.18
CA ASP A 41 1.54 -9.48 8.44
C ASP A 41 1.52 -8.71 7.11
N VAL A 42 1.98 -7.45 7.09
CA VAL A 42 2.22 -6.68 5.86
C VAL A 42 3.31 -7.34 5.00
N ALA A 43 4.43 -7.74 5.62
CA ALA A 43 5.50 -8.43 4.91
C ALA A 43 5.04 -9.78 4.30
N GLY A 44 4.25 -10.56 5.06
CA GLY A 44 3.63 -11.79 4.58
C GLY A 44 2.67 -11.56 3.40
N HIS A 45 1.89 -10.48 3.44
CA HIS A 45 1.04 -10.05 2.32
C HIS A 45 1.88 -9.78 1.06
N LEU A 46 2.93 -8.96 1.18
CA LEU A 46 3.81 -8.63 0.06
C LEU A 46 4.52 -9.86 -0.51
N ALA A 47 4.91 -10.81 0.34
CA ALA A 47 5.51 -12.07 -0.10
C ALA A 47 4.54 -12.91 -0.95
N VAL A 48 3.25 -12.94 -0.62
CA VAL A 48 2.29 -13.87 -1.24
C VAL A 48 1.55 -13.31 -2.45
N VAL A 49 1.31 -11.99 -2.53
CA VAL A 49 0.55 -11.37 -3.63
C VAL A 49 1.04 -11.79 -5.03
N PRO A 50 2.35 -11.87 -5.33
CA PRO A 50 2.81 -12.25 -6.67
C PRO A 50 2.44 -13.68 -7.09
N VAL A 51 2.17 -14.56 -6.12
CA VAL A 51 1.96 -16.00 -6.36
C VAL A 51 0.61 -16.51 -5.84
N ILE A 52 -0.21 -15.64 -5.25
CA ILE A 52 -1.47 -16.05 -4.64
C ILE A 52 -2.40 -16.66 -5.70
N SER A 53 -2.97 -17.83 -5.39
CA SER A 53 -3.89 -18.53 -6.27
C SER A 53 -5.35 -18.31 -5.85
N VAL A 54 -6.28 -18.49 -6.80
CA VAL A 54 -7.72 -18.48 -6.50
C VAL A 54 -8.08 -19.57 -5.48
N GLY A 55 -7.49 -20.76 -5.61
CA GLY A 55 -7.69 -21.85 -4.65
C GLY A 55 -7.30 -21.47 -3.22
N ARG A 56 -6.18 -20.76 -3.05
CA ARG A 56 -5.75 -20.25 -1.74
C ARG A 56 -6.75 -19.26 -1.16
N MET A 57 -7.24 -18.30 -1.95
CA MET A 57 -8.26 -17.35 -1.50
C MET A 57 -9.58 -18.03 -1.13
N LEU A 58 -10.04 -19.00 -1.92
CA LEU A 58 -11.27 -19.76 -1.65
C LEU A 58 -11.13 -20.64 -0.40
N SER A 59 -9.95 -21.19 -0.11
CA SER A 59 -9.72 -22.04 1.06
C SER A 59 -9.93 -21.31 2.40
N VAL A 60 -9.76 -19.98 2.44
CA VAL A 60 -9.95 -19.16 3.64
C VAL A 60 -11.32 -18.45 3.67
N ALA A 61 -12.05 -18.42 2.55
CA ALA A 61 -13.29 -17.67 2.40
C ALA A 61 -14.40 -18.06 3.41
N PRO A 62 -14.66 -19.35 3.72
CA PRO A 62 -15.69 -19.74 4.69
C PRO A 62 -15.39 -19.18 6.08
N ARG A 63 -14.13 -19.26 6.52
CA ARG A 63 -13.70 -18.69 7.80
C ARG A 63 -13.87 -17.18 7.78
N ALA A 64 -13.73 -16.53 6.63
CA ALA A 64 -13.84 -15.07 6.43
C ALA A 64 -15.27 -14.57 6.29
N GLY A 65 -16.27 -15.46 6.34
CA GLY A 65 -17.64 -15.08 6.03
C GLY A 65 -17.74 -14.49 4.62
N PHE A 66 -16.89 -14.95 3.70
CA PHE A 66 -16.80 -14.48 2.32
C PHE A 66 -16.51 -12.97 2.16
N ASN A 67 -16.03 -12.31 3.22
CA ASN A 67 -15.62 -10.91 3.17
C ASN A 67 -14.19 -10.78 2.62
N PRO A 68 -13.95 -10.04 1.51
CA PRO A 68 -12.62 -9.96 0.89
C PRO A 68 -11.53 -9.37 1.79
N GLN A 69 -11.85 -8.36 2.60
CA GLN A 69 -10.89 -7.78 3.56
C GLN A 69 -10.45 -8.81 4.61
N ARG A 70 -11.40 -9.59 5.14
CA ARG A 70 -11.12 -10.67 6.08
C ARG A 70 -10.35 -11.83 5.43
N ILE A 71 -10.60 -12.12 4.15
CA ILE A 71 -9.80 -13.06 3.36
C ILE A 71 -8.35 -12.56 3.28
N ASN A 72 -8.15 -11.30 2.87
CA ASN A 72 -6.82 -10.70 2.74
C ASN A 72 -6.07 -10.74 4.09
N THR A 73 -6.73 -10.32 5.17
CA THR A 73 -6.17 -10.34 6.53
C THR A 73 -5.75 -11.75 6.95
N ARG A 74 -6.58 -12.77 6.70
CA ARG A 74 -6.22 -14.14 7.06
C ARG A 74 -5.03 -14.67 6.29
N VAL A 75 -4.96 -14.39 4.99
CA VAL A 75 -3.81 -14.79 4.19
C VAL A 75 -2.55 -14.06 4.67
N ALA A 76 -2.63 -12.75 4.87
CA ALA A 76 -1.53 -11.93 5.38
C ALA A 76 -0.98 -12.45 6.72
N VAL A 77 -1.85 -12.72 7.70
CA VAL A 77 -1.47 -13.27 9.00
C VAL A 77 -0.88 -14.68 8.90
N GLN A 78 -1.41 -15.53 8.01
CA GLN A 78 -0.87 -16.88 7.79
C GLN A 78 0.53 -16.84 7.17
N GLU A 79 0.79 -15.92 6.25
CA GLU A 79 2.10 -15.79 5.63
C GLU A 79 3.07 -15.03 6.54
N GLY A 80 2.56 -14.10 7.35
CA GLY A 80 3.31 -13.38 8.39
C GLY A 80 3.71 -14.25 9.58
N SER A 81 3.14 -15.45 9.76
CA SER A 81 3.55 -16.37 10.83
C SER A 81 4.78 -17.21 10.48
N ARG A 82 5.35 -17.04 9.28
CA ARG A 82 6.66 -17.62 8.90
C ARG A 82 7.79 -16.94 9.68
N ARG A 83 8.98 -17.53 9.63
CA ARG A 83 10.15 -16.87 10.22
C ARG A 83 10.50 -15.61 9.41
N PRO A 84 10.93 -14.51 10.06
CA PRO A 84 11.34 -13.28 9.38
C PRO A 84 12.23 -13.49 8.15
N GLU A 85 13.28 -14.30 8.30
CA GLU A 85 14.24 -14.63 7.25
C GLU A 85 13.60 -15.33 6.04
N GLU A 86 12.56 -16.13 6.26
CA GLU A 86 11.81 -16.79 5.19
C GLU A 86 10.95 -15.80 4.43
N ILE A 87 10.32 -14.85 5.12
CA ILE A 87 9.51 -13.81 4.48
C ILE A 87 10.39 -12.93 3.59
N VAL A 88 11.53 -12.48 4.11
CA VAL A 88 12.52 -11.68 3.35
C VAL A 88 13.00 -12.46 2.11
N ALA A 89 13.38 -13.73 2.27
CA ALA A 89 13.83 -14.56 1.17
C ALA A 89 12.75 -14.71 0.08
N LEU A 90 11.49 -14.92 0.47
CA LEU A 90 10.38 -15.03 -0.48
C LEU A 90 10.12 -13.73 -1.24
N ILE A 91 10.22 -12.56 -0.60
CA ILE A 91 10.07 -11.26 -1.28
C ILE A 91 11.20 -11.09 -2.32
N ARG A 92 12.44 -11.41 -1.96
CA ARG A 92 13.60 -11.32 -2.87
C ARG A 92 13.48 -12.29 -4.04
N GLU A 93 13.16 -13.56 -3.79
CA GLU A 93 12.96 -14.58 -4.83
C GLU A 93 11.89 -14.16 -5.85
N ARG A 94 10.83 -13.50 -5.37
CA ARG A 94 9.67 -13.11 -6.17
C ARG A 94 9.78 -11.70 -6.74
N ALA A 95 10.90 -11.01 -6.55
CA ALA A 95 11.03 -9.59 -6.87
C ALA A 95 10.72 -9.28 -8.35
N ASP A 96 11.14 -10.14 -9.28
CA ASP A 96 10.95 -9.95 -10.73
C ASP A 96 9.64 -10.58 -11.28
N LEU A 97 8.79 -11.15 -10.42
CA LEU A 97 7.53 -11.75 -10.87
C LEU A 97 6.53 -10.69 -11.33
N ARG A 98 5.99 -10.89 -12.54
CA ARG A 98 5.05 -9.96 -13.21
C ARG A 98 3.60 -10.44 -13.19
N ALA A 99 3.28 -11.35 -12.28
CA ALA A 99 2.00 -12.01 -12.19
C ALA A 99 1.38 -11.86 -10.79
N THR A 100 0.08 -12.11 -10.72
CA THR A 100 -0.68 -12.36 -9.50
C THR A 100 -1.88 -13.25 -9.85
N SER A 101 -2.79 -13.49 -8.90
CA SER A 101 -4.03 -14.21 -9.17
C SER A 101 -4.84 -13.57 -10.30
N ARG A 102 -5.56 -14.39 -11.07
CA ARG A 102 -6.51 -13.93 -12.10
C ARG A 102 -7.65 -13.05 -11.56
N LEU A 103 -7.88 -13.06 -10.25
CA LEU A 103 -8.88 -12.20 -9.59
C LEU A 103 -8.30 -10.85 -9.14
N LEU A 104 -6.99 -10.66 -9.25
CA LEU A 104 -6.28 -9.45 -8.87
C LEU A 104 -5.72 -8.76 -10.12
N ASP A 105 -5.50 -7.46 -10.02
CA ASP A 105 -5.00 -6.64 -11.12
C ASP A 105 -3.53 -6.32 -10.89
N VAL A 106 -2.67 -6.80 -11.78
CA VAL A 106 -1.21 -6.52 -11.77
C VAL A 106 -0.87 -5.03 -11.83
N ARG A 107 -1.79 -4.19 -12.33
CA ARG A 107 -1.63 -2.73 -12.33
C ARG A 107 -1.62 -2.13 -10.91
N ASN A 108 -1.99 -2.91 -9.90
CA ASN A 108 -1.97 -2.47 -8.51
C ASN A 108 -0.58 -2.58 -7.88
N SER A 109 0.33 -3.37 -8.46
CA SER A 109 1.60 -3.73 -7.80
C SER A 109 2.43 -2.52 -7.37
N LEU A 110 2.44 -1.44 -8.14
CA LEU A 110 3.23 -0.26 -7.80
C LEU A 110 2.69 0.44 -6.56
N PHE A 111 1.41 0.86 -6.55
CA PHE A 111 0.86 1.56 -5.38
C PHE A 111 0.85 0.66 -4.14
N ASP A 112 0.62 -0.65 -4.33
CA ASP A 112 0.59 -1.65 -3.26
C ASP A 112 1.93 -1.65 -2.51
N LEU A 113 3.05 -1.71 -3.24
CA LEU A 113 4.40 -1.65 -2.67
C LEU A 113 4.72 -0.30 -2.05
N VAL A 114 4.37 0.80 -2.72
CA VAL A 114 4.60 2.16 -2.21
C VAL A 114 3.90 2.35 -0.87
N VAL A 115 2.61 2.01 -0.79
CA VAL A 115 1.80 2.18 0.43
C VAL A 115 2.23 1.20 1.51
N HIS A 116 2.44 -0.09 1.19
CA HIS A 116 2.83 -1.07 2.20
C HIS A 116 4.28 -0.89 2.71
N GLY A 117 5.17 -0.31 1.91
CA GLY A 117 6.46 0.16 2.40
C GLY A 117 6.31 1.22 3.50
N GLN A 118 5.41 2.19 3.31
CA GLN A 118 5.09 3.19 4.34
C GLN A 118 4.35 2.59 5.54
N ASP A 119 3.46 1.62 5.32
CA ASP A 119 2.75 0.93 6.38
C ASP A 119 3.71 0.22 7.35
N ILE A 120 4.89 -0.16 6.89
CA ILE A 120 5.98 -0.72 7.69
C ILE A 120 6.87 0.38 8.27
N ALA A 121 7.37 1.29 7.43
CA ALA A 121 8.45 2.21 7.82
C ALA A 121 7.99 3.28 8.82
N ARG A 122 6.87 3.95 8.56
CA ARG A 122 6.38 5.08 9.37
C ARG A 122 6.09 4.73 10.85
N PRO A 123 5.38 3.64 11.20
CA PRO A 123 5.12 3.32 12.61
C PRO A 123 6.39 2.91 13.37
N LEU A 124 7.45 2.53 12.66
CA LEU A 124 8.77 2.24 13.23
C LEU A 124 9.69 3.47 13.30
N GLY A 125 9.23 4.64 12.83
CA GLY A 125 10.07 5.84 12.73
C GLY A 125 11.21 5.69 11.73
N ARG A 126 11.05 4.83 10.71
CA ARG A 126 12.03 4.56 9.66
C ARG A 126 11.64 5.26 8.37
N GLU A 127 12.64 5.53 7.55
CA GLU A 127 12.45 6.09 6.21
C GLU A 127 12.34 4.96 5.18
N PHE A 128 11.47 5.17 4.20
CA PHE A 128 11.37 4.33 3.00
C PHE A 128 11.05 5.25 1.83
N ASP A 129 12.11 5.74 1.18
CA ASP A 129 11.96 6.74 0.14
C ASP A 129 11.51 6.11 -1.18
N VAL A 130 10.50 6.73 -1.77
CA VAL A 130 9.98 6.34 -3.09
C VAL A 130 10.05 7.58 -3.98
N PRO A 131 10.67 7.51 -5.16
CA PRO A 131 10.66 8.59 -6.12
C PRO A 131 9.25 9.14 -6.38
N PRO A 132 9.05 10.47 -6.37
CA PRO A 132 7.73 11.08 -6.56
C PRO A 132 7.01 10.60 -7.83
N ASP A 133 7.73 10.41 -8.94
CA ASP A 133 7.17 9.91 -10.20
C ASP A 133 6.56 8.49 -10.10
N LEU A 134 7.14 7.62 -9.27
CA LEU A 134 6.57 6.29 -9.03
C LEU A 134 5.30 6.40 -8.18
N THR A 135 5.33 7.28 -7.17
CA THR A 135 4.16 7.58 -6.34
C THR A 135 3.03 8.17 -7.18
N ARG A 136 3.35 9.06 -8.14
CA ARG A 136 2.41 9.64 -9.10
C ARG A 136 1.67 8.58 -9.91
N ARG A 137 2.39 7.60 -10.47
CA ARG A 137 1.76 6.48 -11.20
C ARG A 137 0.81 5.68 -10.29
N GLY A 138 1.15 5.55 -9.01
CA GLY A 138 0.28 4.95 -7.99
C GLY A 138 -0.98 5.78 -7.71
N LEU A 139 -0.84 7.10 -7.60
CA LEU A 139 -1.95 8.03 -7.41
C LEU A 139 -3.00 7.92 -8.52
N ASP A 140 -2.57 7.95 -9.78
CA ASP A 140 -3.45 7.78 -10.96
C ASP A 140 -4.27 6.48 -10.83
N ARG A 141 -3.58 5.38 -10.51
CA ARG A 141 -4.21 4.07 -10.36
C ARG A 141 -5.24 4.03 -9.23
N VAL A 142 -4.90 4.57 -8.06
CA VAL A 142 -5.78 4.57 -6.88
C VAL A 142 -6.97 5.51 -7.07
N TRP A 143 -6.79 6.63 -7.75
CA TRP A 143 -7.89 7.56 -8.05
C TRP A 143 -8.90 6.96 -9.02
N GLU A 144 -8.43 6.25 -10.04
CA GLU A 144 -9.29 5.57 -11.01
C GLU A 144 -9.95 4.31 -10.46
N MET A 145 -9.33 3.66 -9.48
CA MET A 145 -9.89 2.44 -8.92
C MET A 145 -11.07 2.73 -7.99
N GLY A 146 -12.14 1.95 -8.16
CA GLY A 146 -13.28 1.98 -7.24
C GLY A 146 -12.93 1.29 -5.92
N TRP A 147 -13.47 0.10 -5.71
CA TRP A 147 -13.11 -0.70 -4.53
C TRP A 147 -11.61 -1.06 -4.55
N PRO A 148 -10.90 -1.06 -3.40
CA PRO A 148 -11.43 -0.92 -2.04
C PRO A 148 -11.56 0.52 -1.55
N PHE A 149 -10.83 1.48 -2.11
CA PHE A 149 -10.66 2.81 -1.51
C PHE A 149 -11.81 3.78 -1.80
N ARG A 150 -12.44 3.64 -2.98
CA ARG A 150 -13.50 4.53 -3.48
C ARG A 150 -13.07 6.00 -3.37
N ALA A 151 -11.80 6.30 -3.66
CA ALA A 151 -11.15 7.57 -3.38
C ALA A 151 -11.92 8.76 -3.99
N ARG A 152 -12.29 8.67 -5.27
CA ARG A 152 -13.15 9.66 -5.97
C ARG A 152 -14.45 10.00 -5.24
N ARG A 153 -15.07 8.99 -4.62
CA ARG A 153 -16.33 9.17 -3.89
C ARG A 153 -16.09 9.76 -2.50
N ARG A 154 -15.08 9.28 -1.80
CA ARG A 154 -14.73 9.70 -0.43
C ARG A 154 -14.23 11.14 -0.38
N LEU A 155 -13.57 11.59 -1.45
CA LEU A 155 -12.94 12.90 -1.57
C LEU A 155 -13.65 13.79 -2.61
N ALA A 156 -14.95 13.56 -2.86
CA ALA A 156 -15.74 14.39 -3.75
C ALA A 156 -15.85 15.83 -3.21
N GLY A 157 -15.75 16.83 -4.10
CA GLY A 157 -15.75 18.26 -3.71
C GLY A 157 -14.39 18.79 -3.27
N LEU A 158 -13.33 17.99 -3.38
CA LEU A 158 -11.95 18.39 -3.15
C LEU A 158 -11.15 18.33 -4.46
N ARG A 159 -10.23 19.29 -4.61
CA ARG A 159 -9.20 19.30 -5.65
C ARG A 159 -7.86 18.94 -5.02
N LEU A 160 -7.32 17.78 -5.36
CA LEU A 160 -6.07 17.26 -4.80
C LEU A 160 -4.91 17.66 -5.71
N VAL A 161 -3.86 18.27 -5.16
CA VAL A 161 -2.71 18.79 -5.92
C VAL A 161 -1.40 18.33 -5.29
N ALA A 162 -0.60 17.56 -6.03
CA ALA A 162 0.74 17.21 -5.60
C ALA A 162 1.67 18.42 -5.69
N THR A 163 2.53 18.62 -4.69
CA THR A 163 3.47 19.75 -4.65
C THR A 163 4.84 19.45 -5.26
N ASP A 164 5.13 18.17 -5.50
CA ASP A 164 6.41 17.62 -5.96
C ASP A 164 6.30 16.89 -7.31
N THR A 165 5.11 16.89 -7.91
CA THR A 165 4.82 16.36 -9.26
C THR A 165 3.76 17.23 -9.95
N ASP A 166 3.43 16.94 -11.20
CA ASP A 166 2.36 17.60 -11.96
C ASP A 166 0.96 16.99 -11.69
N TRP A 167 0.83 16.14 -10.68
CA TRP A 167 -0.40 15.41 -10.42
C TRP A 167 -1.49 16.27 -9.80
N GLU A 168 -2.65 16.27 -10.43
CA GLU A 168 -3.83 16.97 -9.95
C GLU A 168 -5.11 16.24 -10.37
N VAL A 169 -6.07 16.12 -9.45
CA VAL A 169 -7.39 15.53 -9.72
C VAL A 169 -8.50 16.15 -8.89
N GLY A 170 -9.74 15.91 -9.31
CA GLY A 170 -10.92 16.36 -8.59
C GLY A 170 -11.29 17.80 -8.90
N ASP A 171 -12.28 18.30 -8.18
CA ASP A 171 -12.83 19.65 -8.36
C ASP A 171 -13.38 20.13 -7.00
N GLY A 172 -13.18 21.41 -6.69
CA GLY A 172 -13.58 22.03 -5.42
C GLY A 172 -12.43 22.60 -4.59
N GLU A 173 -12.55 22.53 -3.26
CA GLU A 173 -11.56 23.15 -2.37
C GLU A 173 -10.21 22.41 -2.42
N GLN A 174 -9.12 23.16 -2.52
CA GLN A 174 -7.80 22.59 -2.69
C GLN A 174 -7.30 21.90 -1.41
N VAL A 175 -6.76 20.70 -1.58
CA VAL A 175 -5.87 20.00 -0.64
C VAL A 175 -4.57 19.72 -1.38
N ALA A 176 -3.46 20.28 -0.90
CA ALA A 176 -2.15 20.14 -1.49
C ALA A 176 -1.16 19.50 -0.53
N GLY A 177 -0.20 18.73 -1.06
CA GLY A 177 0.90 18.13 -0.33
C GLY A 177 1.77 17.27 -1.22
N PRO A 178 2.85 16.65 -0.71
CA PRO A 178 3.68 15.74 -1.49
C PRO A 178 2.87 14.56 -2.03
N ALA A 179 3.28 13.98 -3.16
CA ALA A 179 2.63 12.83 -3.78
C ALA A 179 2.45 11.66 -2.78
N MET A 180 3.43 11.48 -1.88
CA MET A 180 3.38 10.48 -0.81
C MET A 180 2.23 10.74 0.20
N ALA A 181 2.04 11.98 0.63
CA ALA A 181 0.95 12.33 1.53
C ALA A 181 -0.41 12.09 0.86
N LEU A 182 -0.52 12.45 -0.41
CA LEU A 182 -1.75 12.23 -1.17
C LEU A 182 -2.06 10.75 -1.39
N ILE A 183 -1.08 9.88 -1.67
CA ILE A 183 -1.37 8.46 -1.88
C ILE A 183 -1.78 7.77 -0.57
N LEU A 184 -1.21 8.19 0.55
CA LEU A 184 -1.63 7.76 1.89
C LEU A 184 -3.06 8.23 2.17
N LEU A 185 -3.40 9.48 1.85
CA LEU A 185 -4.78 9.98 1.93
C LEU A 185 -5.72 9.13 1.06
N LEU A 186 -5.41 8.91 -0.23
CA LEU A 186 -6.28 8.15 -1.14
C LEU A 186 -6.55 6.73 -0.63
N THR A 187 -5.55 6.13 0.01
CA THR A 187 -5.61 4.75 0.53
C THR A 187 -6.09 4.65 1.98
N GLY A 188 -6.52 5.76 2.59
CA GLY A 188 -7.21 5.77 3.89
C GLY A 188 -6.29 5.85 5.10
N ARG A 189 -5.04 6.27 4.93
CA ARG A 189 -4.09 6.59 6.00
C ARG A 189 -4.20 8.07 6.37
N ASP A 190 -5.42 8.52 6.61
CA ASP A 190 -5.79 9.95 6.70
C ASP A 190 -4.99 10.67 7.81
N GLU A 191 -4.88 10.08 9.00
CA GLU A 191 -4.13 10.64 10.14
C GLU A 191 -2.64 10.80 9.84
N VAL A 192 -2.06 9.86 9.10
CA VAL A 192 -0.63 9.87 8.74
C VAL A 192 -0.34 10.87 7.63
N ALA A 193 -1.30 11.07 6.71
CA ALA A 193 -1.20 12.05 5.64
C ALA A 193 -1.42 13.49 6.15
N ALA A 194 -2.31 13.69 7.11
CA ALA A 194 -2.80 15.01 7.53
C ALA A 194 -1.73 16.06 7.88
N PRO A 195 -0.59 15.74 8.54
CA PRO A 195 0.45 16.71 8.85
C PRO A 195 1.10 17.34 7.61
N ASP A 196 1.12 16.60 6.50
CA ASP A 196 1.79 16.98 5.25
C ASP A 196 0.82 17.66 4.25
N LEU A 197 -0.45 17.86 4.65
CA LEU A 197 -1.50 18.42 3.79
C LEU A 197 -1.86 19.85 4.19
N VAL A 198 -1.98 20.71 3.19
CA VAL A 198 -2.33 22.13 3.34
C VAL A 198 -3.43 22.54 2.37
N GLY A 199 -4.04 23.70 2.60
CA GLY A 199 -5.08 24.26 1.73
C GLY A 199 -6.46 24.31 2.37
N PRO A 200 -7.41 25.04 1.75
CA PRO A 200 -8.74 25.30 2.32
C PRO A 200 -9.55 24.02 2.56
N GLY A 201 -9.37 22.99 1.71
CA GLY A 201 -10.13 21.74 1.79
C GLY A 201 -9.69 20.80 2.93
N VAL A 202 -8.55 21.04 3.59
CA VAL A 202 -8.02 20.16 4.65
C VAL A 202 -9.00 20.04 5.82
N GLY A 203 -9.73 21.12 6.12
CA GLY A 203 -10.74 21.14 7.18
C GLY A 203 -11.96 20.24 6.91
N GLN A 204 -12.12 19.74 5.68
CA GLN A 204 -13.18 18.79 5.31
C GLN A 204 -12.76 17.34 5.58
N LEU A 205 -11.46 17.03 5.50
CA LEU A 205 -10.93 15.67 5.71
C LEU A 205 -11.20 15.17 7.14
N ARG A 206 -11.02 16.04 8.13
CA ARG A 206 -11.18 15.72 9.57
C ARG A 206 -12.63 15.44 9.99
N ARG A 207 -13.62 15.71 9.11
CA ARG A 207 -15.05 15.52 9.41
C ARG A 207 -15.61 14.21 8.87
N ALA A 208 -14.83 13.48 8.08
CA ALA A 208 -15.24 12.26 7.40
C ALA A 208 -14.68 10.97 8.02
N SER A 209 -13.87 11.09 9.08
CA SER A 209 -13.24 9.98 9.82
C SER A 209 -14.10 9.48 10.96
#